data_AF-A0A2V6DVC8-F1
#
_entry.id   AF-A0A2V6DVC8-F1
#
_cell.length_a   1.000
_cell.length_b   1.000
_cell.length_c   1.000
_cell.angle_alpha   90.00
_cell.angle_beta   90.00
_cell.angle_gamma   90.00
#
_symmetry.space_group_name_H-M   'P 1'
#
loop_
_entity.id
_entity.type
_entity.pdbx_description
1 polymer ?
#
loop_
_entity_poly.entity_id
_entity_poly.type
_entity_poly.pdbx_seq_one_letter_code
_entity_poly.pdbx_strand_id
1 'polypeptide(L)'
;IMNSQVSNLDTLAQDDINGATAIYGTGPAYNLIPDAPVLMDLSARGTTYTGNNVLIGGFIVQGSQPVKLVVRCLAFSLASYGISNALGDSVIYLYDANNNLIASNDDWFTSSDAETISSYHRDPPNSIESALLVTLNPGNYTAIVKSYSDSQQAATAGVALFEVYDLRKSASRLGNVSARGQVGTGNNILIGGLIVGGSTPKPVVVRALGPTLTRFGVTGVLADPYLELRDGNGNLVEANNDWQQSPEAAIISADGKAPSNTKESAMARTLSPGNYTALVRGVGGTTGTALVEVYDESASP
;
A
#
# COMPACT_ATOMS: atom_id res chain seq x y z
N ILE A 1 -5.87 15.18 -40.97
CA ILE A 1 -4.43 15.36 -40.67
C ILE A 1 -4.27 15.33 -39.16
N MET A 2 -3.09 14.94 -38.66
CA MET A 2 -2.71 14.88 -37.24
C MET A 2 -2.93 16.24 -36.53
N ASN A 3 -3.09 16.33 -35.20
CA ASN A 3 -2.19 15.78 -34.18
C ASN A 3 -2.89 15.15 -32.96
N SER A 4 -2.57 13.88 -32.71
CA SER A 4 -2.46 13.35 -31.35
C SER A 4 -1.19 13.94 -30.72
N GLN A 5 -1.33 14.75 -29.67
CA GLN A 5 -0.17 15.13 -28.85
C GLN A 5 0.25 13.93 -27.99
N VAL A 6 1.45 13.41 -28.26
CA VAL A 6 2.08 12.38 -27.42
C VAL A 6 2.68 13.09 -26.22
N SER A 7 2.04 12.99 -25.05
CA SER A 7 2.59 13.55 -23.81
C SER A 7 3.81 12.75 -23.35
N ASN A 8 4.77 13.45 -22.75
CA ASN A 8 6.11 12.94 -22.49
C ASN A 8 6.16 11.78 -21.48
N LEU A 9 7.17 10.91 -21.62
CA LEU A 9 7.30 9.61 -20.94
C LEU A 9 7.96 9.70 -19.55
N ASP A 10 7.98 10.89 -18.93
CA ASP A 10 8.93 11.24 -17.84
C ASP A 10 8.26 11.99 -16.66
N THR A 11 6.93 11.98 -16.61
CA THR A 11 6.15 12.49 -15.46
C THR A 11 5.08 11.48 -15.08
N LEU A 12 5.11 11.03 -13.83
CA LEU A 12 3.93 10.47 -13.16
C LEU A 12 2.82 11.52 -13.26
N ALA A 13 1.61 11.10 -13.58
CA ALA A 13 0.53 12.06 -13.76
C ALA A 13 0.06 12.57 -12.38
N GLN A 14 -0.50 13.79 -12.34
CA GLN A 14 -0.82 14.44 -11.06
C GLN A 14 -1.92 13.69 -10.28
N ASP A 15 -2.68 12.81 -10.94
CA ASP A 15 -3.62 11.85 -10.34
C ASP A 15 -2.91 10.69 -9.60
N ASP A 16 -1.78 10.17 -10.11
CA ASP A 16 -0.93 9.20 -9.39
C ASP A 16 -0.46 9.74 -8.03
N ILE A 17 -0.24 11.05 -7.94
CA ILE A 17 0.22 11.77 -6.73
C ILE A 17 -0.98 12.22 -5.88
N ASN A 18 -2.04 12.74 -6.50
CA ASN A 18 -3.23 13.25 -5.82
C ASN A 18 -4.16 12.15 -5.29
N GLY A 19 -4.06 10.91 -5.80
CA GLY A 19 -4.90 9.78 -5.38
C GLY A 19 -4.89 9.51 -3.88
N ALA A 20 -3.78 9.81 -3.20
CA ALA A 20 -3.65 9.71 -1.75
C ALA A 20 -4.30 10.86 -0.94
N THR A 21 -4.81 11.93 -1.60
CA THR A 21 -5.16 13.18 -0.91
C THR A 21 -6.44 13.88 -1.39
N ALA A 22 -7.02 13.51 -2.54
CA ALA A 22 -8.03 14.33 -3.22
C ALA A 22 -9.51 13.92 -3.02
N ILE A 23 -9.81 12.93 -2.16
CA ILE A 23 -11.17 12.34 -2.07
C ILE A 23 -11.83 12.54 -0.68
N TYR A 24 -11.07 12.58 0.42
CA TYR A 24 -11.64 12.48 1.78
C TYR A 24 -11.24 13.61 2.73
N GLY A 25 -12.24 14.20 3.38
CA GLY A 25 -12.06 15.25 4.38
C GLY A 25 -11.64 14.75 5.77
N THR A 26 -11.47 15.69 6.70
CA THR A 26 -11.12 15.40 8.09
C THR A 26 -12.34 14.95 8.89
N GLY A 27 -12.50 13.63 9.05
CA GLY A 27 -13.54 13.06 9.90
C GLY A 27 -13.40 13.41 11.40
N PRO A 28 -14.45 13.10 12.20
CA PRO A 28 -14.45 13.20 13.65
C PRO A 28 -13.38 12.29 14.28
N ALA A 29 -13.01 12.59 15.53
CA ALA A 29 -11.93 11.91 16.24
C ALA A 29 -12.47 10.90 17.26
N TYR A 30 -11.80 9.75 17.41
CA TYR A 30 -11.93 8.95 18.62
C TYR A 30 -11.09 9.54 19.77
N ASN A 31 -11.61 9.49 21.00
CA ASN A 31 -11.06 10.17 22.18
C ASN A 31 -9.82 9.46 22.78
N LEU A 32 -9.07 10.19 23.62
CA LEU A 32 -7.67 9.88 24.00
C LEU A 32 -7.42 9.44 25.45
N ILE A 33 -6.26 8.79 25.59
CA ILE A 33 -5.45 8.68 26.82
C ILE A 33 -4.05 9.24 26.48
N PRO A 34 -3.33 9.94 27.40
CA PRO A 34 -1.97 10.44 27.15
C PRO A 34 -0.91 9.35 26.90
N ASP A 35 0.24 9.79 26.37
CA ASP A 35 1.54 9.09 26.29
C ASP A 35 1.59 7.76 25.49
N ALA A 36 1.37 7.81 24.15
CA ALA A 36 1.54 6.66 23.22
C ALA A 36 2.02 7.02 21.77
N PRO A 37 2.66 6.09 20.99
CA PRO A 37 3.56 6.38 19.81
C PRO A 37 2.99 6.18 18.36
N VAL A 38 3.74 6.43 17.24
CA VAL A 38 3.27 6.83 15.84
C VAL A 38 3.60 5.88 14.64
N LEU A 39 2.90 5.71 13.48
CA LEU A 39 1.58 6.18 12.93
C LEU A 39 1.60 6.96 11.59
N MET A 40 1.28 6.29 10.45
CA MET A 40 0.39 6.84 9.41
C MET A 40 -0.18 5.79 8.43
N ASP A 41 -1.17 6.21 7.63
CA ASP A 41 -1.99 5.37 6.74
C ASP A 41 -1.17 4.70 5.61
N LEU A 42 -1.59 3.49 5.22
CA LEU A 42 -1.10 2.80 4.01
C LEU A 42 -2.07 3.04 2.86
N SER A 43 -1.52 3.27 1.65
CA SER A 43 -2.19 2.87 0.43
C SER A 43 -1.30 1.99 -0.45
N ALA A 44 -1.88 1.03 -1.16
CA ALA A 44 -1.18 0.10 -2.02
C ALA A 44 -1.95 -0.03 -3.34
N ARG A 45 -1.37 0.47 -4.44
CA ARG A 45 -1.97 0.38 -5.78
C ARG A 45 -1.27 -0.69 -6.59
N GLY A 46 -2.03 -1.63 -7.14
CA GLY A 46 -1.49 -2.70 -7.98
C GLY A 46 -2.58 -3.40 -8.78
N THR A 47 -2.17 -4.18 -9.78
CA THR A 47 -3.12 -4.96 -10.59
C THR A 47 -3.43 -6.28 -9.88
N THR A 48 -4.69 -6.46 -9.49
CA THR A 48 -5.28 -7.73 -9.05
C THR A 48 -5.68 -8.53 -10.28
N TYR A 49 -5.15 -9.74 -10.40
CA TYR A 49 -5.57 -10.73 -11.40
C TYR A 49 -6.42 -11.83 -10.75
N THR A 50 -7.02 -12.68 -11.57
CA THR A 50 -7.80 -13.83 -11.12
C THR A 50 -6.91 -14.91 -10.49
N GLY A 51 -7.51 -15.79 -9.67
CA GLY A 51 -6.82 -16.87 -8.98
C GLY A 51 -5.94 -16.37 -7.82
N ASN A 52 -4.63 -16.63 -7.90
CA ASN A 52 -3.66 -16.36 -6.83
C ASN A 52 -2.85 -15.07 -7.02
N ASN A 53 -2.96 -14.42 -8.19
CA ASN A 53 -2.14 -13.26 -8.57
C ASN A 53 -2.81 -11.94 -8.12
N VAL A 54 -3.13 -11.87 -6.83
CA VAL A 54 -4.00 -10.87 -6.22
C VAL A 54 -3.20 -9.81 -5.43
N LEU A 55 -3.76 -8.60 -5.28
CA LEU A 55 -3.16 -7.54 -4.45
C LEU A 55 -3.24 -7.92 -2.97
N ILE A 56 -2.11 -7.86 -2.27
CA ILE A 56 -1.99 -8.26 -0.87
C ILE A 56 -1.28 -7.17 -0.08
N GLY A 57 -1.94 -6.63 0.95
CA GLY A 57 -1.35 -5.72 1.92
C GLY A 57 -1.03 -6.43 3.23
N GLY A 58 0.25 -6.44 3.62
CA GLY A 58 0.69 -6.94 4.93
C GLY A 58 1.09 -5.79 5.85
N PHE A 59 0.57 -5.76 7.07
CA PHE A 59 0.78 -4.65 8.01
C PHE A 59 0.93 -5.13 9.47
N ILE A 60 1.63 -4.36 10.31
CA ILE A 60 1.92 -4.74 11.71
C ILE A 60 1.29 -3.75 12.69
N VAL A 61 0.27 -4.21 13.43
CA VAL A 61 -0.20 -3.48 14.60
C VAL A 61 0.84 -3.61 15.70
N GLN A 62 1.45 -2.49 16.10
CA GLN A 62 2.44 -2.46 17.18
C GLN A 62 1.82 -2.07 18.52
N GLY A 63 2.52 -2.37 19.61
CA GLY A 63 2.19 -1.92 20.96
C GLY A 63 1.63 -3.00 21.88
N SER A 64 0.81 -2.59 22.84
CA SER A 64 0.31 -3.41 23.95
C SER A 64 -1.21 -3.37 24.12
N GLN A 65 -1.94 -2.69 23.23
CA GLN A 65 -3.38 -2.47 23.30
C GLN A 65 -4.00 -2.58 21.90
N PRO A 66 -5.30 -2.95 21.78
CA PRO A 66 -5.96 -3.02 20.48
C PRO A 66 -6.05 -1.67 19.76
N VAL A 67 -6.21 -1.72 18.44
CA VAL A 67 -6.50 -0.59 17.55
C VAL A 67 -7.81 -0.82 16.81
N LYS A 68 -8.59 0.24 16.56
CA LYS A 68 -9.75 0.19 15.65
C LYS A 68 -9.36 0.79 14.30
N LEU A 69 -9.43 -0.02 13.25
CA LEU A 69 -9.03 0.33 11.89
C LEU A 69 -10.22 0.33 10.93
N VAL A 70 -10.15 1.13 9.86
CA VAL A 70 -10.81 0.82 8.59
C VAL A 70 -9.79 0.19 7.64
N VAL A 71 -10.15 -0.96 7.07
CA VAL A 71 -9.38 -1.66 6.02
C VAL A 71 -10.26 -1.69 4.79
N ARG A 72 -9.87 -1.06 3.68
CA ARG A 72 -10.72 -0.90 2.49
C ARG A 72 -10.01 -1.10 1.16
N CYS A 73 -10.78 -1.17 0.09
CA CYS A 73 -10.32 -1.25 -1.29
C CYS A 73 -11.15 -0.29 -2.14
N LEU A 74 -10.50 0.63 -2.86
CA LEU A 74 -11.12 1.28 -4.02
C LEU A 74 -10.84 0.43 -5.26
N ALA A 75 -11.89 0.13 -6.00
CA ALA A 75 -11.90 -0.71 -7.18
C ALA A 75 -12.66 0.03 -8.29
N PHE A 76 -13.97 -0.16 -8.42
CA PHE A 76 -14.80 0.48 -9.47
C PHE A 76 -14.59 2.00 -9.54
N SER A 77 -14.51 2.66 -8.38
CA SER A 77 -14.38 4.12 -8.29
C SER A 77 -13.08 4.66 -8.89
N LEU A 78 -12.03 3.85 -9.01
CA LEU A 78 -10.75 4.23 -9.63
C LEU A 78 -10.90 4.65 -11.10
N ALA A 79 -11.93 4.15 -11.81
CA ALA A 79 -12.24 4.58 -13.17
C ALA A 79 -12.62 6.08 -13.24
N SER A 80 -13.22 6.65 -12.17
CA SER A 80 -13.51 8.08 -12.09
C SER A 80 -12.27 8.94 -11.82
N TYR A 81 -11.19 8.33 -11.33
CA TYR A 81 -9.86 8.93 -11.11
C TYR A 81 -8.87 8.58 -12.23
N GLY A 82 -9.36 8.32 -13.45
CA GLY A 82 -8.53 8.11 -14.65
C GLY A 82 -7.97 6.69 -14.84
N ILE A 83 -8.13 5.79 -13.87
CA ILE A 83 -7.63 4.41 -13.96
C ILE A 83 -8.55 3.56 -14.84
N SER A 84 -8.33 3.62 -16.15
CA SER A 84 -9.19 3.01 -17.18
C SER A 84 -9.29 1.47 -17.14
N ASN A 85 -8.41 0.80 -16.38
CA ASN A 85 -8.42 -0.65 -16.14
C ASN A 85 -8.62 -0.96 -14.65
N ALA A 86 -9.55 -0.26 -14.01
CA ALA A 86 -9.97 -0.51 -12.62
C ALA A 86 -10.52 -1.94 -12.43
N LEU A 87 -10.33 -2.50 -11.23
CA LEU A 87 -11.02 -3.73 -10.81
C LEU A 87 -12.53 -3.46 -10.72
N GLY A 88 -13.37 -4.37 -11.24
CA GLY A 88 -14.81 -4.09 -11.38
C GLY A 88 -15.59 -4.12 -10.07
N ASP A 89 -15.26 -5.08 -9.20
CA ASP A 89 -15.93 -5.37 -7.93
C ASP A 89 -14.88 -6.03 -7.02
N SER A 90 -14.91 -5.77 -5.71
CA SER A 90 -13.80 -6.10 -4.81
C SER A 90 -14.26 -6.81 -3.53
N VAL A 91 -13.49 -7.80 -3.10
CA VAL A 91 -13.65 -8.44 -1.79
C VAL A 91 -12.32 -8.44 -1.04
N ILE A 92 -12.37 -8.07 0.25
CA ILE A 92 -11.24 -8.16 1.17
C ILE A 92 -11.41 -9.41 2.04
N TYR A 93 -10.31 -10.15 2.23
CA TYR A 93 -10.17 -11.15 3.28
C TYR A 93 -9.01 -10.74 4.19
N LEU A 94 -9.27 -10.57 5.50
CA LEU A 94 -8.27 -10.19 6.50
C LEU A 94 -7.89 -11.38 7.38
N TYR A 95 -6.60 -11.69 7.45
CA TYR A 95 -6.04 -12.84 8.18
C TYR A 95 -5.06 -12.42 9.28
N ASP A 96 -4.98 -13.22 10.35
CA ASP A 96 -3.94 -13.12 11.37
C ASP A 96 -2.63 -13.81 10.95
N ALA A 97 -1.58 -13.68 11.78
CA ALA A 97 -0.28 -14.32 11.58
C ALA A 97 -0.30 -15.86 11.54
N ASN A 98 -1.40 -16.51 11.93
CA ASN A 98 -1.60 -17.96 11.88
C ASN A 98 -2.42 -18.41 10.65
N ASN A 99 -2.84 -17.47 9.79
CA ASN A 99 -3.77 -17.63 8.67
C ASN A 99 -5.23 -17.91 9.08
N ASN A 100 -5.64 -17.55 10.30
CA ASN A 100 -7.06 -17.52 10.68
C ASN A 100 -7.74 -16.33 9.98
N LEU A 101 -8.91 -16.55 9.36
CA LEU A 101 -9.73 -15.45 8.84
C LEU A 101 -10.34 -14.68 10.02
N ILE A 102 -10.12 -13.37 10.06
CA ILE A 102 -10.66 -12.45 11.06
C ILE A 102 -11.99 -11.87 10.59
N ALA A 103 -12.00 -11.36 9.36
CA ALA A 103 -13.15 -10.75 8.73
C ALA A 103 -12.99 -10.75 7.21
N SER A 104 -14.10 -10.68 6.49
CA SER A 104 -14.15 -10.48 5.05
C SER A 104 -15.39 -9.69 4.67
N ASN A 105 -15.29 -8.84 3.66
CA ASN A 105 -16.44 -8.11 3.13
C ASN A 105 -16.22 -7.78 1.65
N ASP A 106 -17.31 -7.76 0.89
CA ASP A 106 -17.44 -7.40 -0.52
C ASP A 106 -18.14 -6.04 -0.65
N ASP A 107 -19.40 -5.94 -0.24
CA ASP A 107 -20.17 -4.68 -0.24
C ASP A 107 -19.99 -3.91 1.08
N TRP A 108 -19.29 -2.76 1.09
CA TRP A 108 -19.21 -1.96 2.33
C TRP A 108 -20.58 -1.43 2.80
N PHE A 109 -21.46 -1.10 1.85
CA PHE A 109 -22.71 -0.39 2.14
C PHE A 109 -23.78 -1.28 2.79
N THR A 110 -23.69 -2.60 2.64
CA THR A 110 -24.63 -3.57 3.25
C THR A 110 -24.16 -4.05 4.64
N SER A 111 -22.94 -3.72 5.04
CA SER A 111 -22.40 -4.04 6.37
C SER A 111 -23.05 -3.22 7.49
N SER A 112 -23.20 -3.83 8.67
CA SER A 112 -23.59 -3.11 9.90
C SER A 112 -22.62 -2.01 10.31
N ASP A 113 -21.40 -2.01 9.78
CA ASP A 113 -20.39 -0.99 10.05
C ASP A 113 -20.52 0.25 9.16
N ALA A 114 -21.34 0.23 8.11
CA ALA A 114 -21.41 1.25 7.06
C ALA A 114 -21.59 2.68 7.62
N GLU A 115 -22.55 2.90 8.53
CA GLU A 115 -22.77 4.20 9.18
C GLU A 115 -21.52 4.69 9.92
N THR A 116 -20.78 3.80 10.57
CA THR A 116 -19.54 4.16 11.27
C THR A 116 -18.43 4.48 10.28
N ILE A 117 -18.27 3.69 9.21
CA ILE A 117 -17.24 3.91 8.17
C ILE A 117 -17.46 5.26 7.47
N SER A 118 -18.71 5.60 7.08
CA SER A 118 -19.06 6.93 6.55
C SER A 118 -18.89 8.05 7.57
N SER A 119 -19.15 7.80 8.86
CA SER A 119 -18.96 8.84 9.89
C SER A 119 -17.51 9.34 9.97
N TYR A 120 -16.52 8.51 9.64
CA TYR A 120 -15.10 8.89 9.56
C TYR A 120 -14.66 9.44 8.20
N HIS A 121 -15.55 9.48 7.21
CA HIS A 121 -15.23 9.72 5.79
C HIS A 121 -14.14 8.76 5.31
N ARG A 122 -14.36 7.45 5.51
CA ARG A 122 -13.50 6.35 5.05
C ARG A 122 -14.26 5.29 4.24
N ASP A 123 -15.50 5.61 3.89
CA ASP A 123 -16.36 4.91 2.95
C ASP A 123 -15.80 4.95 1.50
N PRO A 124 -15.71 3.82 0.79
CA PRO A 124 -15.53 3.79 -0.66
C PRO A 124 -16.64 4.56 -1.41
N PRO A 125 -16.37 5.24 -2.55
CA PRO A 125 -17.38 6.06 -3.23
C PRO A 125 -18.50 5.25 -3.90
N ASN A 126 -18.29 3.96 -4.20
CA ASN A 126 -19.31 3.05 -4.74
C ASN A 126 -19.68 2.01 -3.67
N SER A 127 -20.94 1.54 -3.66
CA SER A 127 -21.43 0.54 -2.72
C SER A 127 -20.83 -0.86 -2.94
N ILE A 128 -20.46 -1.20 -4.17
CA ILE A 128 -19.81 -2.49 -4.56
C ILE A 128 -18.29 -2.48 -4.38
N GLU A 129 -17.82 -1.82 -3.33
CA GLU A 129 -16.42 -1.72 -2.97
C GLU A 129 -16.23 -2.15 -1.52
N SER A 130 -15.13 -2.85 -1.23
CA SER A 130 -14.98 -3.54 0.04
C SER A 130 -14.39 -2.64 1.12
N ALA A 131 -15.02 -2.62 2.29
CA ALA A 131 -14.46 -2.05 3.50
C ALA A 131 -14.85 -2.87 4.74
N LEU A 132 -13.95 -2.86 5.72
CA LEU A 132 -14.03 -3.57 6.99
C LEU A 132 -13.72 -2.60 8.13
N LEU A 133 -14.47 -2.69 9.23
CA LEU A 133 -14.22 -1.96 10.47
C LEU A 133 -13.79 -2.95 11.55
N VAL A 134 -12.49 -3.04 11.82
CA VAL A 134 -11.92 -4.11 12.66
C VAL A 134 -11.28 -3.57 13.92
N THR A 135 -11.35 -4.34 15.02
CA THR A 135 -10.55 -4.10 16.22
C THR A 135 -9.49 -5.19 16.34
N LEU A 136 -8.23 -4.82 16.17
CA LEU A 136 -7.10 -5.76 16.09
C LEU A 136 -6.17 -5.61 17.29
N ASN A 137 -5.66 -6.74 17.80
CA ASN A 137 -4.60 -6.76 18.80
C ASN A 137 -3.24 -6.38 18.16
N PRO A 138 -2.19 -6.13 18.96
CA PRO A 138 -0.83 -6.11 18.45
C PRO A 138 -0.46 -7.44 17.77
N GLY A 139 0.10 -7.37 16.56
CA GLY A 139 0.38 -8.54 15.72
C GLY A 139 0.56 -8.21 14.24
N ASN A 140 0.90 -9.23 13.46
CA ASN A 140 1.04 -9.15 12.01
C ASN A 140 -0.28 -9.57 11.34
N TYR A 141 -0.70 -8.83 10.31
CA TYR A 141 -1.95 -9.05 9.59
C TYR A 141 -1.74 -9.03 8.09
N THR A 142 -2.52 -9.85 7.37
CA THR A 142 -2.51 -9.93 5.91
C THR A 142 -3.91 -9.70 5.37
N ALA A 143 -4.10 -8.63 4.61
CA ALA A 143 -5.30 -8.39 3.83
C ALA A 143 -5.08 -8.82 2.38
N ILE A 144 -6.06 -9.54 1.81
CA ILE A 144 -6.04 -10.03 0.43
C ILE A 144 -7.23 -9.40 -0.30
N VAL A 145 -6.95 -8.56 -1.31
CA VAL A 145 -7.95 -7.95 -2.20
C VAL A 145 -8.11 -8.82 -3.44
N LYS A 146 -9.33 -9.25 -3.73
CA LYS A 146 -9.66 -10.02 -4.95
C LYS A 146 -10.80 -9.34 -5.71
N SER A 147 -11.01 -9.74 -6.97
CA SER A 147 -12.34 -9.57 -7.59
C SER A 147 -13.36 -10.33 -6.75
N TYR A 148 -14.52 -9.74 -6.47
CA TYR A 148 -15.68 -10.55 -6.13
C TYR A 148 -16.08 -11.40 -7.34
N SER A 149 -16.60 -12.61 -7.08
CA SER A 149 -17.10 -13.53 -8.11
C SER A 149 -17.93 -14.65 -7.50
N ASP A 150 -19.01 -15.02 -8.17
CA ASP A 150 -19.94 -16.07 -7.74
C ASP A 150 -20.44 -16.91 -8.94
N SER A 151 -21.64 -17.50 -8.83
CA SER A 151 -22.32 -18.21 -9.92
C SER A 151 -22.86 -17.32 -11.06
N GLN A 152 -22.99 -16.01 -10.84
CA GLN A 152 -23.57 -15.04 -11.78
C GLN A 152 -22.54 -14.03 -12.28
N GLN A 153 -21.56 -13.67 -11.44
CA GLN A 153 -20.47 -12.76 -11.77
C GLN A 153 -19.13 -13.49 -11.86
N ALA A 154 -18.51 -13.44 -13.05
CA ALA A 154 -17.16 -13.98 -13.27
C ALA A 154 -16.09 -13.06 -12.68
N ALA A 155 -15.02 -13.65 -12.13
CA ALA A 155 -13.89 -12.90 -11.59
C ALA A 155 -13.19 -12.06 -12.67
N THR A 156 -12.96 -10.77 -12.37
CA THR A 156 -12.27 -9.82 -13.25
C THR A 156 -10.80 -9.67 -12.86
N ALA A 157 -10.03 -8.97 -13.71
CA ALA A 157 -8.69 -8.51 -13.40
C ALA A 157 -8.62 -6.99 -13.65
N GLY A 158 -7.97 -6.25 -12.75
CA GLY A 158 -7.91 -4.80 -12.80
C GLY A 158 -7.10 -4.19 -11.66
N VAL A 159 -6.84 -2.89 -11.75
CA VAL A 159 -6.14 -2.12 -10.73
C VAL A 159 -7.06 -1.91 -9.53
N ALA A 160 -6.53 -2.19 -8.33
CA ALA A 160 -7.16 -1.90 -7.06
C ALA A 160 -6.24 -1.01 -6.21
N LEU A 161 -6.84 -0.25 -5.30
CA LEU A 161 -6.15 0.57 -4.29
C LEU A 161 -6.58 0.06 -2.91
N PHE A 162 -5.72 -0.75 -2.29
CA PHE A 162 -5.90 -1.23 -0.92
C PHE A 162 -5.45 -0.16 0.08
N GLU A 163 -6.22 0.10 1.14
CA GLU A 163 -5.92 1.14 2.13
C GLU A 163 -6.22 0.71 3.57
N VAL A 164 -5.42 1.21 4.52
CA VAL A 164 -5.59 0.96 5.96
C VAL A 164 -5.47 2.26 6.74
N TYR A 165 -6.47 2.55 7.58
CA TYR A 165 -6.58 3.75 8.41
C TYR A 165 -6.77 3.41 9.89
N ASP A 166 -6.12 4.15 10.79
CA ASP A 166 -6.49 4.21 12.21
C ASP A 166 -7.45 5.37 12.47
N LEU A 167 -8.45 5.14 13.33
CA LEU A 167 -9.52 6.09 13.63
C LEU A 167 -9.26 6.94 14.89
N ARG A 168 -8.11 6.74 15.55
CA ARG A 168 -7.67 7.46 16.76
C ARG A 168 -6.87 8.72 16.39
N LYS A 169 -7.22 9.89 16.97
CA LYS A 169 -6.36 11.10 16.91
C LYS A 169 -5.34 11.15 18.03
N SER A 170 -4.56 10.09 18.21
CA SER A 170 -3.33 10.15 19.00
C SER A 170 -2.13 10.37 18.09
N ALA A 171 -0.97 10.54 18.70
CA ALA A 171 0.27 10.20 18.04
C ALA A 171 0.46 8.67 17.82
N SER A 172 -0.57 7.79 17.85
CA SER A 172 -0.75 6.55 17.03
C SER A 172 -0.63 5.05 17.56
N ARG A 173 -0.07 3.93 17.01
CA ARG A 173 1.08 3.54 16.10
C ARG A 173 0.80 2.37 15.08
N LEU A 174 1.59 2.25 13.98
CA LEU A 174 1.57 1.22 12.90
C LEU A 174 3.04 0.96 12.44
N GLY A 175 3.47 -0.30 12.38
CA GLY A 175 4.83 -0.70 11.97
C GLY A 175 4.89 -1.38 10.60
N ASN A 176 6.13 -1.72 10.20
CA ASN A 176 6.56 -2.32 8.92
C ASN A 176 5.43 -2.75 7.99
N VAL A 177 5.26 -2.03 6.89
CA VAL A 177 4.14 -2.19 5.97
C VAL A 177 4.64 -2.71 4.64
N SER A 178 3.85 -3.56 3.99
CA SER A 178 4.22 -4.24 2.75
C SER A 178 3.03 -4.36 1.81
N ALA A 179 3.30 -4.27 0.50
CA ALA A 179 2.32 -4.55 -0.54
C ALA A 179 2.93 -5.48 -1.59
N ARG A 180 2.29 -6.64 -1.81
CA ARG A 180 2.64 -7.58 -2.89
C ARG A 180 1.63 -7.43 -4.02
N GLY A 181 2.13 -7.28 -5.23
CA GLY A 181 1.30 -7.19 -6.43
C GLY A 181 2.11 -7.38 -7.70
N GLN A 182 1.41 -7.46 -8.82
CA GLN A 182 2.05 -7.56 -10.13
C GLN A 182 2.52 -6.18 -10.60
N VAL A 183 3.80 -6.07 -10.96
CA VAL A 183 4.39 -4.95 -11.69
C VAL A 183 4.23 -5.20 -13.18
N GLY A 184 3.53 -4.29 -13.84
CA GLY A 184 3.42 -4.16 -15.30
C GLY A 184 4.27 -3.01 -15.85
N THR A 185 3.96 -2.59 -17.08
CA THR A 185 4.62 -1.48 -17.78
C THR A 185 3.81 -0.18 -17.76
N GLY A 186 4.46 0.95 -18.04
CA GLY A 186 3.80 2.26 -18.08
C GLY A 186 3.29 2.68 -16.70
N ASN A 187 1.97 2.85 -16.58
CA ASN A 187 1.30 3.26 -15.34
C ASN A 187 0.84 2.05 -14.49
N ASN A 188 0.89 0.83 -15.03
CA ASN A 188 0.45 -0.41 -14.38
C ASN A 188 1.51 -0.99 -13.41
N ILE A 189 2.21 -0.11 -12.69
CA ILE A 189 3.29 -0.46 -11.77
C ILE A 189 2.75 -0.70 -10.35
N LEU A 190 3.55 -1.33 -9.49
CA LEU A 190 3.24 -1.46 -8.06
C LEU A 190 3.62 -0.16 -7.35
N ILE A 191 2.69 0.37 -6.55
CA ILE A 191 2.87 1.61 -5.80
C ILE A 191 2.54 1.35 -4.32
N GLY A 192 3.45 1.73 -3.44
CA GLY A 192 3.22 1.86 -2.00
C GLY A 192 3.16 3.33 -1.61
N GLY A 193 1.97 3.83 -1.31
CA GLY A 193 1.79 5.13 -0.67
C GLY A 193 2.05 5.02 0.83
N LEU A 194 2.85 5.93 1.37
CA LEU A 194 3.12 6.05 2.80
C LEU A 194 2.96 7.52 3.20
N ILE A 195 2.51 7.77 4.43
CA ILE A 195 2.49 9.12 4.99
C ILE A 195 3.41 9.14 6.23
N VAL A 196 4.13 10.24 6.44
CA VAL A 196 5.03 10.43 7.58
C VAL A 196 4.40 11.45 8.53
N GLY A 197 4.27 11.06 9.81
CA GLY A 197 3.38 11.72 10.76
C GLY A 197 4.05 12.29 11.99
N GLY A 198 3.31 13.16 12.69
CA GLY A 198 3.80 13.94 13.82
C GLY A 198 4.46 15.25 13.37
N SER A 199 5.38 15.77 14.19
CA SER A 199 6.08 17.04 13.97
C SER A 199 7.58 16.90 13.73
N THR A 200 8.10 15.67 13.75
CA THR A 200 9.52 15.34 13.67
C THR A 200 9.80 14.41 12.49
N PRO A 201 10.92 14.56 11.78
CA PRO A 201 11.33 13.59 10.77
C PRO A 201 11.55 12.18 11.34
N LYS A 202 11.29 11.15 10.52
CA LYS A 202 11.43 9.73 10.87
C LYS A 202 12.45 9.01 9.98
N PRO A 203 13.36 8.18 10.53
CA PRO A 203 14.16 7.27 9.74
C PRO A 203 13.31 6.09 9.26
N VAL A 204 13.37 5.79 7.96
CA VAL A 204 12.69 4.64 7.34
C VAL A 204 13.63 3.88 6.42
N VAL A 205 13.37 2.58 6.23
CA VAL A 205 13.95 1.79 5.13
C VAL A 205 12.84 1.40 4.17
N VAL A 206 13.00 1.75 2.88
CA VAL A 206 12.08 1.33 1.81
C VAL A 206 12.76 0.25 0.97
N ARG A 207 12.04 -0.82 0.61
CA ARG A 207 12.56 -1.94 -0.19
C ARG A 207 11.65 -2.31 -1.34
N ALA A 208 12.23 -2.89 -2.39
CA ALA A 208 11.54 -3.55 -3.49
C ALA A 208 12.15 -4.94 -3.72
N LEU A 209 11.45 -5.98 -3.27
CA LEU A 209 11.86 -7.39 -3.40
C LEU A 209 11.16 -8.05 -4.59
N GLY A 210 11.88 -8.97 -5.23
CA GLY A 210 11.42 -9.75 -6.38
C GLY A 210 12.03 -11.15 -6.34
N PRO A 211 13.32 -11.34 -6.70
CA PRO A 211 14.00 -12.63 -6.61
C PRO A 211 13.88 -13.34 -5.25
N THR A 212 13.91 -12.61 -4.12
CA THR A 212 13.75 -13.17 -2.76
C THR A 212 12.38 -13.83 -2.57
N LEU A 213 11.34 -13.40 -3.28
CA LEU A 213 9.98 -13.95 -3.15
C LEU A 213 9.88 -15.42 -3.60
N THR A 214 10.79 -15.88 -4.46
CA THR A 214 10.89 -17.30 -4.87
C THR A 214 11.10 -18.24 -3.69
N ARG A 215 11.79 -17.77 -2.62
CA ARG A 215 12.02 -18.51 -1.38
C ARG A 215 10.73 -18.81 -0.60
N PHE A 216 9.66 -18.08 -0.89
CA PHE A 216 8.33 -18.23 -0.31
C PHE A 216 7.33 -18.87 -1.29
N GLY A 217 7.82 -19.50 -2.37
CA GLY A 217 6.98 -20.18 -3.36
C GLY A 217 6.33 -19.25 -4.40
N VAL A 218 6.65 -17.96 -4.42
CA VAL A 218 6.12 -17.02 -5.43
C VAL A 218 6.78 -17.28 -6.78
N THR A 219 5.98 -17.61 -7.79
CA THR A 219 6.40 -17.80 -9.19
C THR A 219 6.18 -16.54 -10.02
N GLY A 220 6.95 -16.32 -11.08
CA GLY A 220 6.76 -15.18 -11.97
C GLY A 220 7.15 -13.84 -11.33
N VAL A 221 8.15 -13.85 -10.46
CA VAL A 221 8.66 -12.67 -9.76
C VAL A 221 9.28 -11.66 -10.71
N LEU A 222 9.28 -10.38 -10.33
CA LEU A 222 10.03 -9.34 -11.02
C LEU A 222 11.54 -9.60 -10.82
N ALA A 223 12.32 -9.64 -11.89
CA ALA A 223 13.71 -10.13 -11.84
C ALA A 223 14.74 -9.09 -11.38
N ASP A 224 14.49 -7.80 -11.61
CA ASP A 224 15.37 -6.67 -11.28
C ASP A 224 14.47 -5.45 -10.94
N PRO A 225 14.03 -5.30 -9.66
CA PRO A 225 13.11 -4.26 -9.21
C PRO A 225 13.81 -2.90 -9.05
N TYR A 226 13.42 -1.93 -9.87
CA TYR A 226 13.77 -0.53 -9.73
C TYR A 226 12.80 0.15 -8.74
N LEU A 227 13.32 0.87 -7.75
CA LEU A 227 12.56 1.60 -6.73
C LEU A 227 12.82 3.10 -6.85
N GLU A 228 11.76 3.89 -6.98
CA GLU A 228 11.80 5.34 -6.76
C GLU A 228 11.02 5.70 -5.48
N LEU A 229 11.47 6.73 -4.77
CA LEU A 229 10.69 7.40 -3.72
C LEU A 229 10.41 8.84 -4.17
N ARG A 230 9.13 9.22 -4.16
CA ARG A 230 8.63 10.56 -4.53
C ARG A 230 8.05 11.27 -3.30
N ASP A 231 8.16 12.59 -3.24
CA ASP A 231 7.44 13.41 -2.24
C ASP A 231 5.98 13.69 -2.69
N GLY A 232 5.20 14.32 -1.81
CA GLY A 232 3.81 14.72 -2.08
C GLY A 232 3.63 15.78 -3.19
N ASN A 233 4.72 16.31 -3.76
CA ASN A 233 4.71 17.19 -4.93
C ASN A 233 5.15 16.46 -6.21
N GLY A 234 5.51 15.18 -6.13
CA GLY A 234 6.06 14.39 -7.24
C GLY A 234 7.58 14.53 -7.46
N ASN A 235 8.29 15.28 -6.61
CA ASN A 235 9.75 15.41 -6.69
C ASN A 235 10.42 14.06 -6.38
N LEU A 236 11.53 13.77 -7.06
CA LEU A 236 12.34 12.61 -6.72
C LEU A 236 13.09 12.84 -5.40
N VAL A 237 12.78 12.01 -4.39
CA VAL A 237 13.50 11.95 -3.12
C VAL A 237 14.74 11.09 -3.26
N GLU A 238 14.60 9.94 -3.95
CA GLU A 238 15.67 9.01 -4.28
C GLU A 238 15.22 7.99 -5.35
N ALA A 239 16.17 7.35 -6.02
CA ALA A 239 15.93 6.12 -6.80
C ALA A 239 17.11 5.16 -6.67
N ASN A 240 16.83 3.85 -6.62
CA ASN A 240 17.84 2.79 -6.57
C ASN A 240 17.34 1.51 -7.26
N ASN A 241 18.26 0.67 -7.75
CA ASN A 241 17.98 -0.63 -8.37
C ASN A 241 18.67 -1.80 -7.63
N ASP A 242 19.94 -1.65 -7.29
CA ASP A 242 20.74 -2.67 -6.60
C ASP A 242 21.10 -2.11 -5.23
N TRP A 243 20.53 -2.65 -4.14
CA TRP A 243 20.66 -2.07 -2.79
C TRP A 243 22.11 -1.83 -2.34
N GLN A 244 23.05 -2.64 -2.82
CA GLN A 244 24.48 -2.55 -2.53
C GLN A 244 25.17 -1.31 -3.13
N GLN A 245 24.49 -0.58 -4.01
CA GLN A 245 24.96 0.65 -4.65
C GLN A 245 24.41 1.93 -3.98
N SER A 246 23.46 1.81 -3.05
CA SER A 246 23.01 2.96 -2.22
C SER A 246 24.14 3.37 -1.27
N PRO A 247 24.41 4.69 -1.09
CA PRO A 247 25.34 5.19 -0.08
C PRO A 247 25.03 4.70 1.35
N GLU A 248 23.76 4.39 1.61
CA GLU A 248 23.19 3.93 2.87
C GLU A 248 23.18 2.41 3.01
N ALA A 249 23.77 1.64 2.09
CA ALA A 249 23.85 0.18 2.14
C ALA A 249 24.41 -0.36 3.47
N ALA A 250 25.29 0.39 4.14
CA ALA A 250 25.79 0.07 5.48
C ALA A 250 24.73 0.21 6.58
N ILE A 251 23.85 1.21 6.50
CA ILE A 251 22.72 1.44 7.42
C ILE A 251 21.67 0.34 7.20
N ILE A 252 21.27 0.14 5.94
CA ILE A 252 20.33 -0.92 5.51
C ILE A 252 20.80 -2.31 6.00
N SER A 253 22.13 -2.55 6.02
CA SER A 253 22.72 -3.77 6.58
C SER A 253 22.70 -3.82 8.10
N ALA A 254 23.03 -2.72 8.78
CA ALA A 254 23.05 -2.63 10.25
C ALA A 254 21.65 -2.81 10.87
N ASP A 255 20.62 -2.26 10.24
CA ASP A 255 19.22 -2.39 10.65
C ASP A 255 18.63 -3.78 10.34
N GLY A 256 19.42 -4.68 9.75
CA GLY A 256 19.00 -6.02 9.34
C GLY A 256 18.02 -6.03 8.16
N LYS A 257 17.96 -4.95 7.38
CA LYS A 257 17.00 -4.77 6.27
C LYS A 257 17.59 -5.01 4.88
N ALA A 258 18.86 -5.39 4.76
CA ALA A 258 19.47 -5.79 3.49
C ALA A 258 18.64 -6.86 2.73
N PRO A 259 18.20 -6.59 1.49
CA PRO A 259 17.62 -7.61 0.61
C PRO A 259 18.54 -8.81 0.40
N SER A 260 17.98 -10.02 0.28
CA SER A 260 18.78 -11.25 0.22
C SER A 260 19.37 -11.52 -1.17
N ASN A 261 18.86 -10.84 -2.21
CA ASN A 261 19.44 -10.82 -3.54
C ASN A 261 20.16 -9.49 -3.80
N THR A 262 21.19 -9.49 -4.65
CA THR A 262 21.91 -8.27 -5.05
C THR A 262 21.16 -7.46 -6.11
N LYS A 263 20.19 -8.10 -6.79
CA LYS A 263 19.24 -7.51 -7.75
C LYS A 263 17.89 -7.16 -7.14
N GLU A 264 17.94 -6.59 -5.94
CA GLU A 264 16.78 -6.04 -5.24
C GLU A 264 17.14 -4.67 -4.71
N SER A 265 16.18 -3.75 -4.71
CA SER A 265 16.42 -2.36 -4.33
C SER A 265 16.05 -2.12 -2.87
N ALA A 266 16.84 -1.27 -2.21
CA ALA A 266 16.50 -0.68 -0.93
C ALA A 266 17.18 0.69 -0.77
N MET A 267 16.62 1.52 0.10
CA MET A 267 17.09 2.86 0.47
C MET A 267 16.75 3.13 1.94
N ALA A 268 17.60 3.86 2.66
CA ALA A 268 17.34 4.28 4.04
C ALA A 268 17.32 5.81 4.13
N ARG A 269 16.22 6.40 4.59
CA ARG A 269 16.05 7.86 4.58
C ARG A 269 15.34 8.40 5.81
N THR A 270 15.81 9.54 6.28
CA THR A 270 15.07 10.37 7.25
C THR A 270 14.10 11.27 6.47
N LEU A 271 12.81 11.00 6.58
CA LEU A 271 11.73 11.72 5.91
C LEU A 271 11.05 12.71 6.86
N SER A 272 10.75 13.92 6.40
CA SER A 272 9.94 14.90 7.14
C SER A 272 8.46 14.48 7.15
N PRO A 273 7.62 15.02 8.06
CA PRO A 273 6.18 14.81 7.99
C PRO A 273 5.59 15.26 6.65
N GLY A 274 4.78 14.40 6.01
CA GLY A 274 4.24 14.61 4.67
C GLY A 274 3.91 13.30 3.92
N ASN A 275 3.31 13.42 2.75
CA ASN A 275 2.98 12.29 1.87
C ASN A 275 4.21 11.86 1.06
N TYR A 276 4.40 10.55 0.86
CA TYR A 276 5.43 9.98 -0.01
C TYR A 276 4.91 8.78 -0.79
N THR A 277 5.50 8.54 -1.97
CA THR A 277 5.08 7.46 -2.88
C THR A 277 6.29 6.63 -3.28
N ALA A 278 6.30 5.36 -2.88
CA ALA A 278 7.27 4.37 -3.34
C ALA A 278 6.76 3.67 -4.61
N LEU A 279 7.57 3.67 -5.67
CA LEU A 279 7.21 3.20 -7.01
C LEU A 279 8.12 2.04 -7.40
N VAL A 280 7.56 0.87 -7.72
CA VAL A 280 8.34 -0.30 -8.14
C VAL A 280 8.09 -0.63 -9.61
N ARG A 281 9.15 -0.52 -10.41
CA ARG A 281 9.20 -0.79 -11.85
C ARG A 281 10.16 -1.94 -12.15
N GLY A 282 10.00 -2.64 -13.27
CA GLY A 282 11.03 -3.56 -13.76
C GLY A 282 12.11 -2.82 -14.55
N VAL A 283 13.39 -3.08 -14.26
CA VAL A 283 14.49 -2.60 -15.12
C VAL A 283 14.29 -3.12 -16.54
N GLY A 284 14.51 -2.25 -17.54
CA GLY A 284 14.26 -2.53 -18.96
C GLY A 284 12.78 -2.65 -19.34
N GLY A 285 11.84 -2.27 -18.45
CA GLY A 285 10.40 -2.46 -18.68
C GLY A 285 9.93 -3.91 -18.48
N THR A 286 10.66 -4.69 -17.67
CA THR A 286 10.26 -6.05 -17.28
C THR A 286 9.02 -6.05 -16.37
N THR A 287 8.35 -7.18 -16.30
CA THR A 287 7.12 -7.38 -15.52
C THR A 287 7.23 -8.62 -14.63
N GLY A 288 6.44 -8.69 -13.57
CA GLY A 288 6.48 -9.78 -12.60
C GLY A 288 5.92 -9.38 -11.23
N THR A 289 5.74 -10.35 -10.34
CA THR A 289 5.30 -10.07 -8.97
C THR A 289 6.44 -9.48 -8.14
N ALA A 290 6.18 -8.34 -7.49
CA ALA A 290 7.11 -7.69 -6.57
C ALA A 290 6.44 -7.43 -5.21
N LEU A 291 7.27 -7.16 -4.20
CA LEU A 291 6.88 -6.74 -2.87
C LEU A 291 7.54 -5.39 -2.59
N VAL A 292 6.76 -4.33 -2.43
CA VAL A 292 7.25 -3.06 -1.88
C VAL A 292 7.07 -3.09 -0.36
N GLU A 293 8.05 -2.60 0.39
CA GLU A 293 8.03 -2.57 1.85
C GLU A 293 8.53 -1.23 2.38
N VAL A 294 7.96 -0.78 3.49
CA VAL A 294 8.37 0.41 4.25
C VAL A 294 8.51 0.03 5.72
N TYR A 295 9.70 0.19 6.26
CA TYR A 295 10.04 -0.03 7.67
C TYR A 295 10.19 1.31 8.38
N ASP A 296 9.65 1.44 9.58
CA ASP A 296 9.91 2.57 10.46
C ASP A 296 11.02 2.17 11.44
N GLU A 297 12.20 2.78 11.30
CA GLU A 297 13.37 2.51 12.14
C GLU A 297 13.46 3.51 13.32
N SER A 298 12.39 4.26 13.59
CA SER A 298 12.29 5.07 14.80
C SER A 298 12.49 4.18 16.04
N ALA A 299 13.31 4.64 16.99
CA ALA A 299 13.53 3.91 18.23
C ALA A 299 12.20 3.61 18.93
N SER A 300 11.98 2.34 19.29
CA SER A 300 10.80 1.92 20.05
C SER A 300 10.81 2.56 21.44
N PRO A 301 9.76 3.31 21.82
CA PRO A 301 9.64 3.92 23.15
C PRO A 301 9.04 2.95 24.19
#